data_AF-A0AA42YRF8-F1
#
_entry.id   AF-A0AA42YRF8-F1
#
_cell.length_a   1.000
_cell.length_b   1.000
_cell.length_c   1.000
_cell.angle_alpha   90.00
_cell.angle_beta   90.00
_cell.angle_gamma   90.00
#
_symmetry.space_group_name_H-M   'P 1'
#
loop_
_entity.id
_entity.type
_entity.pdbx_description
1 polymer ?
#
loop_
_entity_poly.entity_id
_entity_poly.type
_entity_poly.pdbx_seq_one_letter_code
_entity_poly.pdbx_strand_id
1 'polypeptide(L)'
;MFNVEKRVIASGSYYVGEKKSIVLQAFLGTCVGVAMYDSDANAGGLIHLLLPKPVIPENTYEPEKYALTALPIFLEALYNHGAEKRKLKAIIAGGALVCPITEQDLRFDIGGQTLEIVKKILADEGIEIENSETGGFLPSKFSLDMRNWECTIELSVYDKSPKDSKLNRPDPKDIGRVMERIQPIPQVVMKVLRMIGEDAYDFKDIANDIRNDQVICARTLKVCNSVLYAKVKKIDSIDHALVFLGQELFAKSVISSYIKDLLQHHSQGYSLCMGGIYHHAVGTAIITEKLARLTQRISPSLAYTAGLLHDIGKVVLDQYISSALPLFYKELENEVDFLELEKKHLGFNHTEVGSQLAEKWSFPESLVDTILNHHYPENGTQHPELTHMVYIADFLMSKFHAGLELEHMNTDNFVSRFEKIGLSVSQFQDIVDLIPANISESSP
;
A
#
# COMPACT_ATOMS: atom_id res chain seq x y z
N MET A 1 28.01 7.09 19.28
CA MET A 1 26.55 7.29 19.26
C MET A 1 25.95 5.97 18.79
N PHE A 2 25.40 5.17 19.70
CA PHE A 2 24.84 3.86 19.34
C PHE A 2 23.59 4.10 18.49
N ASN A 3 23.57 3.53 17.28
CA ASN A 3 22.45 3.68 16.35
C ASN A 3 21.26 2.91 16.93
N VAL A 4 20.19 3.61 17.32
CA VAL A 4 18.98 2.98 17.85
C VAL A 4 18.20 2.40 16.68
N GLU A 5 17.87 1.11 16.74
CA GLU A 5 17.13 0.43 15.69
C GLU A 5 15.69 0.98 15.64
N LYS A 6 15.21 1.34 14.45
CA LYS A 6 13.83 1.80 14.22
C LYS A 6 13.02 0.69 13.58
N ARG A 7 11.85 0.40 14.13
CA ARG A 7 10.94 -0.62 13.60
C ARG A 7 9.59 0.02 13.29
N VAL A 8 9.18 -0.08 12.03
CA VAL A 8 7.84 0.36 11.60
C VAL A 8 6.82 -0.73 11.96
N ILE A 9 5.71 -0.31 12.57
CA ILE A 9 4.53 -1.13 12.84
C ILE A 9 3.53 -0.87 11.72
N ALA A 10 3.36 -1.87 10.85
CA ALA A 10 2.43 -1.80 9.73
C ALA A 10 0.98 -1.75 10.22
N SER A 11 0.10 -1.14 9.43
CA SER A 11 -1.33 -1.12 9.72
C SER A 11 -1.88 -2.54 9.86
N GLY A 12 -2.66 -2.78 10.91
CA GLY A 12 -3.16 -4.10 11.24
C GLY A 12 -2.12 -5.04 11.86
N SER A 13 -1.10 -4.49 12.51
CA SER A 13 -0.10 -5.27 13.24
C SER A 13 0.28 -4.61 14.57
N TYR A 14 0.98 -5.35 15.42
CA TYR A 14 1.47 -4.85 16.70
C TYR A 14 2.85 -5.40 17.03
N TYR A 15 3.50 -4.78 18.01
CA TYR A 15 4.68 -5.32 18.66
C TYR A 15 4.56 -5.15 20.18
N VAL A 16 4.90 -6.20 20.93
CA VAL A 16 5.04 -6.21 22.39
C VAL A 16 6.42 -6.74 22.75
N GLY A 17 7.02 -6.18 23.79
CA GLY A 17 8.22 -6.75 24.38
C GLY A 17 8.70 -5.99 25.62
N GLU A 18 9.88 -6.40 26.08
CA GLU A 18 10.56 -5.76 27.19
C GLU A 18 11.40 -4.55 26.75
N LYS A 19 12.02 -3.87 27.70
CA LYS A 19 12.95 -2.78 27.42
C LYS A 19 14.07 -3.22 26.49
N LYS A 20 14.15 -2.60 25.32
CA LYS A 20 15.15 -2.88 24.28
C LYS A 20 15.57 -1.59 23.62
N SER A 21 16.78 -1.56 23.05
CA SER A 21 17.29 -0.40 22.33
C SER A 21 16.68 -0.26 20.92
N ILE A 22 15.35 -0.22 20.85
CA ILE A 22 14.55 -0.06 19.64
C ILE A 22 13.50 1.05 19.82
N VAL A 23 13.14 1.71 18.72
CA VAL A 23 12.01 2.65 18.66
C VAL A 23 10.96 2.08 17.71
N LEU A 24 9.74 1.88 18.22
CA LEU A 24 8.59 1.47 17.41
C LEU A 24 7.96 2.71 16.78
N GLN A 25 7.56 2.64 15.51
CA GLN A 25 7.00 3.77 14.79
C GLN A 25 5.77 3.36 13.98
N ALA A 26 4.70 4.14 14.09
CA ALA A 26 3.53 4.03 13.23
C ALA A 26 3.28 5.38 12.55
N PHE A 27 2.95 5.35 11.27
CA PHE A 27 2.51 6.52 10.51
C PHE A 27 0.99 6.43 10.39
N LEU A 28 0.32 7.43 10.92
CA LEU A 28 -1.11 7.39 11.20
C LEU A 28 -1.84 8.47 10.41
N GLY A 29 -2.80 8.05 9.60
CA GLY A 29 -3.80 8.90 8.95
C GLY A 29 -5.17 8.66 9.58
N THR A 30 -6.05 8.01 8.83
CA THR A 30 -7.38 7.53 9.29
C THR A 30 -7.27 6.38 10.29
N CYS A 31 -6.18 5.63 10.28
CA CYS A 31 -5.84 4.58 11.24
C CYS A 31 -5.48 5.15 12.64
N VAL A 32 -5.59 4.31 13.66
CA VAL A 32 -5.36 4.67 15.07
C VAL A 32 -4.21 3.86 15.64
N GLY A 33 -3.23 4.53 16.24
CA GLY A 33 -2.14 3.90 16.97
C GLY A 33 -2.40 3.92 18.47
N VAL A 34 -2.09 2.82 19.17
CA VAL A 34 -2.16 2.76 20.64
C VAL A 34 -0.84 2.22 21.18
N ALA A 35 -0.13 3.03 21.96
CA ALA A 35 1.01 2.57 22.74
C ALA A 35 0.55 2.25 24.16
N MET A 36 1.07 1.17 24.72
CA MET A 36 0.84 0.83 26.12
C MET A 36 2.12 0.36 26.78
N TYR A 37 2.26 0.65 28.06
CA TYR A 37 3.38 0.18 28.85
C TYR A 37 3.03 0.04 30.33
N ASP A 38 3.76 -0.84 30.99
CA ASP A 38 3.87 -0.99 32.44
C ASP A 38 5.35 -0.84 32.81
N SER A 39 5.69 0.27 33.47
CA SER A 39 7.07 0.58 33.83
C SER A 39 7.66 -0.35 34.89
N ASP A 40 6.82 -0.91 35.76
CA ASP A 40 7.24 -1.80 36.84
C ASP A 40 7.57 -3.19 36.29
N ALA A 41 6.70 -3.69 35.41
CA ALA A 41 6.87 -4.98 34.74
C ALA A 41 7.93 -4.95 33.63
N ASN A 42 8.38 -3.75 33.22
CA ASN A 42 9.18 -3.53 32.02
C ASN A 42 8.57 -4.14 30.75
N ALA A 43 7.24 -4.07 30.60
CA ALA A 43 6.51 -4.58 29.46
C ALA A 43 5.80 -3.45 28.72
N GLY A 44 5.84 -3.45 27.39
CA GLY A 44 5.13 -2.45 26.60
C GLY A 44 5.14 -2.75 25.11
N GLY A 45 4.42 -1.94 24.35
CA GLY A 45 4.23 -2.17 22.93
C GLY A 45 3.47 -1.07 22.21
N LEU A 46 3.38 -1.23 20.90
CA LEU A 46 2.64 -0.36 19.99
C LEU A 46 1.79 -1.22 19.06
N ILE A 47 0.49 -0.91 18.95
CA ILE A 47 -0.44 -1.49 17.99
C ILE A 47 -0.92 -0.42 17.01
N HIS A 48 -1.07 -0.81 15.74
CA HIS A 48 -1.57 0.04 14.66
C HIS A 48 -2.89 -0.54 14.12
N LEU A 49 -3.99 0.09 14.48
CA LEU A 49 -5.36 -0.34 14.17
C LEU A 49 -5.85 0.35 12.90
N LEU A 50 -6.39 -0.45 11.98
CA LEU A 50 -6.84 0.06 10.67
C LEU A 50 -8.34 0.35 10.65
N LEU A 51 -9.14 -0.55 11.26
CA LEU A 51 -10.59 -0.55 11.14
C LEU A 51 -11.27 -0.64 12.51
N PRO A 52 -12.55 -0.24 12.63
CA PRO A 52 -13.27 -0.31 13.89
C PRO A 52 -13.62 -1.75 14.28
N LYS A 53 -14.30 -2.47 13.39
CA LYS A 53 -14.84 -3.81 13.63
C LYS A 53 -14.95 -4.59 12.31
N PRO A 54 -14.87 -5.93 12.33
CA PRO A 54 -15.09 -6.75 11.15
C PRO A 54 -16.56 -6.65 10.69
N VAL A 55 -16.76 -6.70 9.39
CA VAL A 55 -18.09 -6.63 8.75
C VAL A 55 -18.46 -7.96 8.06
N ILE A 56 -17.46 -8.80 7.86
CA ILE A 56 -17.54 -10.11 7.21
C ILE A 56 -17.58 -11.22 8.30
N PRO A 57 -18.19 -12.41 8.05
CA PRO A 57 -18.29 -13.50 9.04
C PRO A 57 -16.99 -13.91 9.74
N GLU A 58 -17.11 -14.47 10.95
CA GLU A 58 -15.98 -15.00 11.74
C GLU A 58 -15.15 -16.01 10.92
N ASN A 59 -13.82 -15.85 10.96
CA ASN A 59 -12.77 -16.67 10.29
C ASN A 59 -12.41 -16.30 8.83
N THR A 60 -12.93 -15.22 8.25
CA THR A 60 -12.51 -14.74 6.91
C THR A 60 -11.74 -13.43 6.92
N TYR A 61 -11.44 -12.89 8.10
CA TYR A 61 -10.72 -11.62 8.27
C TYR A 61 -9.51 -11.79 9.18
N GLU A 62 -8.57 -10.85 9.09
CA GLU A 62 -7.37 -10.80 9.94
C GLU A 62 -7.70 -10.00 11.21
N PRO A 63 -7.75 -10.63 12.40
CA PRO A 63 -8.25 -9.98 13.61
C PRO A 63 -7.39 -8.80 14.07
N GLU A 64 -6.12 -8.73 13.68
CA GLU A 64 -5.18 -7.68 14.03
C GLU A 64 -5.49 -6.33 13.36
N LYS A 65 -6.35 -6.31 12.33
CA LYS A 65 -6.77 -5.07 11.63
C LYS A 65 -7.78 -4.24 12.40
N TYR A 66 -8.62 -4.85 13.23
CA TYR A 66 -9.79 -4.19 13.82
C TYR A 66 -9.57 -3.85 15.28
N ALA A 67 -9.93 -2.63 15.70
CA ALA A 67 -9.90 -2.24 17.11
C ALA A 67 -10.66 -3.22 18.01
N LEU A 68 -11.83 -3.70 17.56
CA LEU A 68 -12.66 -4.62 18.34
C LEU A 68 -11.98 -5.95 18.68
N THR A 69 -11.13 -6.47 17.79
CA THR A 69 -10.50 -7.80 17.94
C THR A 69 -9.02 -7.72 18.27
N ALA A 70 -8.29 -6.77 17.68
CA ALA A 70 -6.86 -6.62 17.82
C ALA A 70 -6.45 -6.06 19.19
N LEU A 71 -7.25 -5.15 19.75
CA LEU A 71 -6.92 -4.54 21.04
C LEU A 71 -6.97 -5.56 22.20
N PRO A 72 -7.98 -6.45 22.30
CA PRO A 72 -7.94 -7.58 23.22
C PRO A 72 -6.71 -8.50 23.04
N ILE A 73 -6.35 -8.84 21.80
CA ILE A 73 -5.18 -9.67 21.49
C ILE A 73 -3.89 -8.98 21.97
N PHE A 74 -3.77 -7.68 21.73
CA PHE A 74 -2.64 -6.88 22.16
C PHE A 74 -2.52 -6.79 23.69
N LEU A 75 -3.63 -6.62 24.39
CA LEU A 75 -3.66 -6.64 25.85
C LEU A 75 -3.23 -7.99 26.42
N GLU A 76 -3.73 -9.10 25.85
CA GLU A 76 -3.30 -10.44 26.24
C GLU A 76 -1.80 -10.63 26.03
N ALA A 77 -1.25 -10.15 24.91
CA ALA A 77 0.18 -10.18 24.65
C ALA A 77 0.99 -9.38 25.68
N LEU A 78 0.50 -8.22 26.14
CA LEU A 78 1.12 -7.43 27.21
C LEU A 78 1.06 -8.16 28.57
N TYR A 79 -0.08 -8.76 28.91
CA TYR A 79 -0.25 -9.53 30.14
C TYR A 79 0.68 -10.76 30.17
N ASN A 80 0.86 -11.43 29.03
CA ASN A 80 1.80 -12.53 28.89
C ASN A 80 3.27 -12.10 29.05
N HIS A 81 3.58 -10.81 28.86
CA HIS A 81 4.88 -10.20 29.17
C HIS A 81 4.95 -9.62 30.59
N GLY A 82 3.96 -9.90 31.44
CA GLY A 82 3.97 -9.55 32.85
C GLY A 82 3.35 -8.19 33.20
N ALA A 83 2.78 -7.48 32.23
CA ALA A 83 2.09 -6.21 32.51
C ALA A 83 0.88 -6.43 33.42
N GLU A 84 0.66 -5.53 34.38
CA GLU A 84 -0.52 -5.55 35.23
C GLU A 84 -1.58 -4.56 34.71
N LYS A 85 -2.81 -5.05 34.51
CA LYS A 85 -3.95 -4.25 34.03
C LYS A 85 -4.13 -2.89 34.71
N ARG A 86 -3.92 -2.82 36.03
CA ARG A 86 -4.08 -1.57 36.83
C ARG A 86 -2.91 -0.59 36.70
N LYS A 87 -1.78 -1.04 36.17
CA LYS A 87 -0.55 -0.24 36.01
C LYS A 87 -0.30 0.12 34.55
N LEU A 88 -1.00 -0.54 33.62
CA LEU A 88 -0.96 -0.18 32.22
C LEU A 88 -1.43 1.26 32.03
N LYS A 89 -0.66 1.97 31.23
CA LYS A 89 -0.99 3.29 30.73
C LYS A 89 -1.09 3.23 29.21
N ALA A 90 -2.06 3.95 28.65
CA ALA A 90 -2.28 4.03 27.22
C ALA A 90 -2.01 5.44 26.69
N ILE A 91 -1.39 5.51 25.51
CA ILE A 91 -1.30 6.72 24.69
C ILE A 91 -1.91 6.41 23.33
N ILE A 92 -2.79 7.29 22.85
CA ILE A 92 -3.52 7.11 21.59
C ILE A 92 -3.13 8.23 20.60
N ALA A 93 -2.94 7.87 19.33
CA ALA A 93 -2.68 8.81 18.26
C ALA A 93 -3.46 8.45 16.97
N GLY A 94 -3.66 9.41 16.08
CA GLY A 94 -4.24 9.17 14.74
C GLY A 94 -5.77 9.33 14.67
N GLY A 95 -6.43 8.60 13.78
CA GLY A 95 -7.86 8.77 13.52
C GLY A 95 -8.20 10.10 12.86
N ALA A 96 -7.27 10.66 12.08
CA ALA A 96 -7.45 11.91 11.36
C ALA A 96 -8.31 11.71 10.10
N LEU A 97 -9.11 12.72 9.76
CA LEU A 97 -9.73 12.83 8.44
C LEU A 97 -8.70 13.46 7.51
N VAL A 98 -7.79 12.64 6.98
CA VAL A 98 -6.68 13.13 6.15
C VAL A 98 -7.22 13.93 4.96
N CYS A 99 -6.86 15.23 4.92
CA CYS A 99 -7.28 16.16 3.88
C CYS A 99 -6.84 15.73 2.47
N PRO A 100 -7.55 16.16 1.42
CA PRO A 100 -8.82 16.92 1.46
C PRO A 100 -10.00 16.10 1.99
N ILE A 101 -10.98 16.75 2.64
CA ILE A 101 -12.10 16.06 3.30
C ILE A 101 -13.29 16.05 2.36
N THR A 102 -13.79 14.86 2.05
CA THR A 102 -14.95 14.69 1.18
C THR A 102 -16.21 14.48 2.02
N GLU A 103 -17.41 14.72 1.46
CA GLU A 103 -18.66 14.39 2.17
C GLU A 103 -18.70 12.91 2.59
N GLN A 104 -18.06 12.02 1.84
CA GLN A 104 -17.98 10.60 2.17
C GLN A 104 -17.04 10.32 3.35
N ASP A 105 -15.91 11.01 3.46
CA ASP A 105 -15.02 10.89 4.62
C ASP A 105 -15.74 11.26 5.92
N LEU A 106 -16.58 12.32 5.87
CA LEU A 106 -17.42 12.73 6.99
C LEU A 106 -18.53 11.71 7.31
N ARG A 107 -19.10 11.05 6.28
CA ARG A 107 -20.14 10.03 6.47
C ARG A 107 -19.59 8.72 7.01
N PHE A 108 -18.38 8.34 6.61
CA PHE A 108 -17.78 7.07 7.00
C PHE A 108 -16.92 7.15 8.26
N ASP A 109 -16.32 8.30 8.57
CA ASP A 109 -15.50 8.60 9.77
C ASP A 109 -14.85 7.36 10.41
N ILE A 110 -14.08 6.63 9.61
CA ILE A 110 -13.56 5.33 10.02
C ILE A 110 -12.57 5.50 11.17
N GLY A 111 -11.80 6.59 11.15
CA GLY A 111 -10.90 6.98 12.24
C GLY A 111 -11.64 7.26 13.54
N GLY A 112 -12.70 8.07 13.49
CA GLY A 112 -13.55 8.33 14.65
C GLY A 112 -14.22 7.06 15.19
N GLN A 113 -14.79 6.22 14.32
CA GLN A 113 -15.38 4.94 14.74
C GLN A 113 -14.36 4.00 15.38
N THR A 114 -13.14 3.95 14.86
CA THR A 114 -12.04 3.13 15.41
C THR A 114 -11.66 3.65 16.80
N LEU A 115 -11.51 4.97 16.93
CA LEU A 115 -11.19 5.63 18.20
C LEU A 115 -12.23 5.37 19.29
N GLU A 116 -13.53 5.42 18.95
CA GLU A 116 -14.60 5.16 19.90
C GLU A 116 -14.56 3.72 20.44
N ILE A 117 -14.26 2.74 19.59
CA ILE A 117 -14.09 1.35 20.02
C ILE A 117 -12.86 1.19 20.92
N VAL A 118 -11.74 1.82 20.57
CA VAL A 118 -10.52 1.81 21.40
C VAL A 118 -10.83 2.37 22.78
N LYS A 119 -11.40 3.58 22.87
CA LYS A 119 -11.74 4.22 24.15
C LYS A 119 -12.68 3.36 24.99
N LYS A 120 -13.68 2.75 24.35
CA LYS A 120 -14.62 1.85 25.03
C LYS A 120 -13.89 0.65 25.66
N ILE A 121 -13.04 -0.04 24.90
CA ILE A 121 -12.31 -1.21 25.40
C ILE A 121 -11.36 -0.82 26.53
N LEU A 122 -10.65 0.30 26.43
CA LEU A 122 -9.78 0.77 27.50
C LEU A 122 -10.55 1.13 28.77
N ALA A 123 -11.73 1.75 28.63
CA ALA A 123 -12.61 2.04 29.76
C ALA A 123 -13.16 0.77 30.42
N ASP A 124 -13.60 -0.21 29.63
CA ASP A 124 -14.07 -1.51 30.11
C ASP A 124 -12.94 -2.29 30.82
N GLU A 125 -11.69 -2.11 30.36
CA GLU A 125 -10.49 -2.65 30.99
C GLU A 125 -9.95 -1.77 32.15
N GLY A 126 -10.51 -0.59 32.39
CA GLY A 126 -10.04 0.32 33.45
C GLY A 126 -8.59 0.79 33.27
N ILE A 127 -8.12 0.88 32.02
CA ILE A 127 -6.77 1.34 31.66
C ILE A 127 -6.81 2.87 31.50
N GLU A 128 -5.90 3.57 32.15
CA GLU A 128 -5.81 5.03 32.08
C GLU A 128 -5.20 5.48 30.74
N ILE A 129 -5.86 6.44 30.08
CA ILE A 129 -5.32 7.11 28.90
C ILE A 129 -4.50 8.31 29.38
N GLU A 130 -3.18 8.21 29.35
CA GLU A 130 -2.25 9.26 29.79
C GLU A 130 -2.23 10.44 28.81
N ASN A 131 -2.29 10.15 27.51
CA ASN A 131 -2.34 11.15 26.45
C ASN A 131 -3.13 10.65 25.23
N SER A 132 -3.78 11.56 24.50
CA SER A 132 -4.53 11.25 23.29
C SER A 132 -4.42 12.41 22.29
N GLU A 133 -3.76 12.19 21.17
CA GLU A 133 -3.64 13.15 20.07
C GLU A 133 -4.32 12.56 18.83
N THR A 134 -5.64 12.73 18.77
CA THR A 134 -6.50 12.00 17.84
C THR A 134 -7.45 12.92 17.08
N GLY A 135 -7.86 12.53 15.88
CA GLY A 135 -8.68 13.36 14.99
C GLY A 135 -7.86 14.38 14.21
N GLY A 136 -8.50 15.47 13.80
CA GLY A 136 -7.86 16.49 12.96
C GLY A 136 -7.71 16.03 11.51
N PHE A 137 -6.82 16.69 10.79
CA PHE A 137 -6.72 16.56 9.32
C PHE A 137 -5.34 16.19 8.80
N LEU A 138 -4.36 16.16 9.69
CA LEU A 138 -2.97 15.91 9.34
C LEU A 138 -2.59 14.49 9.75
N PRO A 139 -1.82 13.77 8.92
CA PRO A 139 -1.21 12.54 9.37
C PRO A 139 -0.20 12.84 10.48
N SER A 140 0.10 11.83 11.29
CA SER A 140 1.05 11.92 12.38
C SER A 140 1.99 10.72 12.39
N LYS A 141 3.22 10.96 12.83
CA LYS A 141 4.17 9.90 13.15
C LYS A 141 4.14 9.68 14.65
N PHE A 142 3.70 8.50 15.06
CA PHE A 142 3.66 8.06 16.44
C PHE A 142 4.85 7.16 16.73
N SER A 143 5.68 7.51 17.71
CA SER A 143 6.85 6.72 18.10
C SER A 143 6.81 6.35 19.58
N LEU A 144 7.22 5.12 19.90
CA LEU A 144 7.43 4.63 21.26
C LEU A 144 8.90 4.19 21.41
N ASP A 145 9.63 4.84 22.33
CA ASP A 145 10.96 4.42 22.71
C ASP A 145 10.90 3.33 23.78
N MET A 146 11.29 2.11 23.42
CA MET A 146 11.19 0.97 24.32
C MET A 146 12.21 0.99 25.47
N ARG A 147 13.15 1.94 25.50
CA ARG A 147 14.14 2.02 26.60
C ARG A 147 13.55 2.69 27.83
N ASN A 148 12.71 3.68 27.61
CA ASN A 148 12.18 4.58 28.65
C ASN A 148 10.66 4.77 28.60
N TRP A 149 9.98 4.17 27.61
CA TRP A 149 8.55 4.30 27.36
C TRP A 149 8.09 5.69 26.92
N GLU A 150 9.02 6.56 26.51
CA GLU A 150 8.66 7.87 25.99
C GLU A 150 7.93 7.73 24.66
N CYS A 151 6.79 8.40 24.58
CA CYS A 151 5.97 8.50 23.38
C CYS A 151 6.15 9.87 22.74
N THR A 152 6.38 9.91 21.43
CA THR A 152 6.34 11.15 20.65
C THR A 152 5.30 11.04 19.54
N ILE A 153 4.47 12.08 19.44
CA ILE A 153 3.51 12.24 18.36
C ILE A 153 3.95 13.49 17.60
N GLU A 154 4.44 13.27 16.40
CA GLU A 154 4.85 14.33 15.50
C GLU A 154 3.76 14.45 14.45
N LEU A 155 2.89 15.46 14.55
CA LEU A 155 2.06 15.83 13.41
C LEU A 155 2.99 16.05 12.23
N SER A 156 2.68 15.43 11.10
CA SER A 156 3.37 15.70 9.84
C SER A 156 2.96 17.09 9.37
N VAL A 157 3.46 18.11 10.07
CA VAL A 157 3.65 19.44 9.52
C VAL A 157 4.99 19.34 8.82
N TYR A 158 5.00 19.30 7.49
CA TYR A 158 6.25 19.48 6.77
C TYR A 158 6.78 20.87 7.15
N ASP A 159 7.80 20.91 8.02
CA ASP A 159 8.41 22.17 8.42
C ASP A 159 9.05 22.83 7.19
N LYS A 160 8.83 24.13 7.13
CA LYS A 160 8.78 24.94 5.92
C LYS A 160 10.16 25.16 5.32
N SER A 161 10.17 25.16 3.98
CA SER A 161 11.09 25.84 3.04
C SER A 161 12.27 25.03 2.49
N PRO A 162 12.19 24.54 1.24
CA PRO A 162 13.24 24.86 0.28
C PRO A 162 13.09 26.35 -0.04
N LYS A 163 14.14 27.12 0.22
CA LYS A 163 14.31 28.46 -0.35
C LYS A 163 14.04 28.37 -1.85
N ASP A 164 13.03 29.08 -2.36
CA ASP A 164 12.78 29.46 -3.77
C ASP A 164 13.71 28.80 -4.81
N SER A 165 13.75 27.47 -4.85
CA SER A 165 14.50 26.77 -5.87
C SER A 165 13.55 26.69 -7.03
N LYS A 166 13.80 27.52 -8.06
CA LYS A 166 13.07 27.41 -9.33
C LYS A 166 13.01 25.94 -9.71
N LEU A 167 11.80 25.40 -9.74
CA LEU A 167 11.58 24.03 -10.15
C LEU A 167 12.01 23.91 -11.62
N ASN A 168 12.99 23.05 -11.89
CA ASN A 168 13.37 22.77 -13.28
C ASN A 168 12.35 21.79 -13.84
N ARG A 169 11.32 22.31 -14.49
CA ARG A 169 10.37 21.46 -15.22
C ARG A 169 11.13 20.63 -16.26
N PRO A 170 10.95 19.31 -16.31
CA PRO A 170 11.57 18.49 -17.34
C PRO A 170 11.07 18.90 -18.73
N ASP A 171 11.98 18.98 -19.70
CA ASP A 171 11.59 19.10 -21.11
C ASP A 171 10.98 17.76 -21.58
N PRO A 172 10.01 17.74 -22.51
CA PRO A 172 9.54 16.49 -23.12
C PRO A 172 10.65 15.55 -23.59
N LYS A 173 11.77 16.09 -24.07
CA LYS A 173 12.96 15.31 -24.48
C LYS A 173 13.69 14.68 -23.30
N ASP A 174 13.65 15.30 -22.12
CA ASP A 174 14.25 14.74 -20.92
C ASP A 174 13.46 13.53 -20.43
N ILE A 175 12.12 13.60 -20.44
CA ILE A 175 11.25 12.45 -20.17
C ILE A 175 11.55 11.29 -21.14
N GLY A 176 11.61 11.58 -22.45
CA GLY A 176 11.95 10.57 -23.46
C GLY A 176 13.30 9.89 -23.21
N ARG A 177 14.34 10.66 -22.83
CA ARG A 177 15.68 10.12 -22.49
C ARG A 177 15.67 9.26 -21.24
N VAL A 178 14.89 9.61 -20.22
CA VAL A 178 14.75 8.79 -19.02
C VAL A 178 14.09 7.48 -19.38
N MET A 179 12.99 7.52 -20.14
CA MET A 179 12.29 6.31 -20.59
C MET A 179 13.20 5.40 -21.43
N GLU A 180 14.18 5.93 -22.16
CA GLU A 180 15.20 5.14 -22.86
C GLU A 180 16.22 4.48 -21.94
N ARG A 181 16.48 5.04 -20.76
CA ARG A 181 17.42 4.51 -19.77
C ARG A 181 16.80 3.45 -18.87
N ILE A 182 15.48 3.52 -18.64
CA ILE A 182 14.77 2.48 -17.90
C ILE A 182 14.87 1.18 -18.69
N GLN A 183 15.36 0.13 -18.04
CA GLN A 183 15.55 -1.15 -18.70
C GLN A 183 14.20 -1.70 -19.18
N PRO A 184 14.07 -2.00 -20.49
CA PRO A 184 12.84 -2.56 -21.03
C PRO A 184 12.57 -3.91 -20.38
N ILE A 185 11.29 -4.23 -20.22
CA ILE A 185 10.88 -5.52 -19.69
C ILE A 185 11.42 -6.64 -20.60
N PRO A 186 12.10 -7.66 -20.06
CA PRO A 186 12.64 -8.76 -20.82
C PRO A 186 11.58 -9.43 -21.69
N GLN A 187 11.96 -9.88 -22.89
CA GLN A 187 11.03 -10.46 -23.86
C GLN A 187 10.22 -11.65 -23.31
N VAL A 188 10.81 -12.41 -22.40
CA VAL A 188 10.11 -13.51 -21.72
C VAL A 188 9.02 -13.01 -20.77
N VAL A 189 9.25 -11.92 -20.03
CA VAL A 189 8.23 -11.29 -19.18
C VAL A 189 7.16 -10.64 -20.05
N MET A 190 7.53 -10.03 -21.18
CA MET A 190 6.57 -9.53 -22.17
C MET A 190 5.67 -10.62 -22.74
N LYS A 191 6.22 -11.81 -22.99
CA LYS A 191 5.43 -12.97 -23.41
C LYS A 191 4.44 -13.38 -22.32
N VAL A 192 4.86 -13.40 -21.05
CA VAL A 192 3.97 -13.65 -19.90
C VAL A 192 2.83 -12.62 -19.85
N LEU A 193 3.14 -11.32 -20.01
CA LEU A 193 2.14 -10.23 -19.98
C LEU A 193 1.09 -10.37 -21.10
N ARG A 194 1.52 -10.70 -22.33
CA ARG A 194 0.58 -10.97 -23.43
C ARG A 194 -0.33 -12.16 -23.16
N MET A 195 0.21 -13.23 -22.57
CA MET A 195 -0.58 -14.41 -22.24
C MET A 195 -1.68 -14.12 -21.21
N ILE A 196 -1.41 -13.25 -20.24
CA ILE A 196 -2.41 -12.81 -19.27
C ILE A 196 -3.52 -11.99 -19.94
N GLY A 197 -3.21 -11.23 -20.99
CA GLY A 197 -4.19 -10.41 -21.70
C GLY A 197 -5.07 -11.17 -22.71
N GLU A 198 -4.60 -12.31 -23.23
CA GLU A 198 -5.24 -13.03 -24.35
C GLU A 198 -5.89 -14.38 -23.95
N ASP A 199 -5.84 -14.77 -22.68
CA ASP A 199 -6.45 -16.00 -22.11
C ASP A 199 -6.13 -17.33 -22.83
N ALA A 200 -5.14 -17.40 -23.73
CA ALA A 200 -4.92 -18.59 -24.57
C ALA A 200 -3.47 -18.83 -25.04
N TYR A 201 -2.62 -19.49 -24.22
CA TYR A 201 -1.30 -20.00 -24.65
C TYR A 201 -0.78 -21.18 -23.78
N ASP A 202 0.17 -21.98 -24.31
CA ASP A 202 0.83 -23.08 -23.59
C ASP A 202 1.96 -22.58 -22.68
N PHE A 203 1.76 -22.66 -21.37
CA PHE A 203 2.74 -22.29 -20.34
C PHE A 203 4.07 -23.06 -20.41
N LYS A 204 4.12 -24.20 -21.11
CA LYS A 204 5.38 -24.93 -21.36
C LYS A 204 6.38 -24.09 -22.16
N ASP A 205 5.91 -23.27 -23.08
CA ASP A 205 6.78 -22.43 -23.91
C ASP A 205 7.38 -21.29 -23.10
N ILE A 206 6.64 -20.71 -22.16
CA ILE A 206 7.17 -19.73 -21.21
C ILE A 206 8.17 -20.37 -20.26
N ALA A 207 7.87 -21.55 -19.72
CA ALA A 207 8.80 -22.26 -18.85
C ALA A 207 10.13 -22.55 -19.56
N ASN A 208 10.09 -22.89 -20.86
CA ASN A 208 11.28 -22.99 -21.70
C ASN A 208 12.05 -21.67 -21.79
N ASP A 209 11.37 -20.57 -22.09
CA ASP A 209 11.99 -19.25 -22.22
C ASP A 209 12.62 -18.79 -20.90
N ILE A 210 11.94 -18.98 -19.76
CA ILE A 210 12.44 -18.63 -18.43
C ILE A 210 13.64 -19.51 -18.06
N ARG A 211 13.62 -20.81 -18.39
CA ARG A 211 14.77 -21.71 -18.15
C ARG A 211 16.04 -21.24 -18.87
N ASN A 212 15.89 -20.57 -20.01
CA ASN A 212 17.01 -20.06 -20.79
C ASN A 212 17.52 -18.69 -20.29
N ASP A 213 16.79 -18.03 -19.39
CA ASP A 213 17.21 -16.78 -18.73
C ASP A 213 17.64 -17.05 -17.28
N GLN A 214 18.96 -17.09 -17.06
CA GLN A 214 19.54 -17.37 -15.74
C GLN A 214 19.08 -16.38 -14.63
N VAL A 215 18.80 -15.12 -14.98
CA VAL A 215 18.45 -14.08 -14.02
C VAL A 215 16.98 -14.23 -13.62
N ILE A 216 16.09 -14.37 -14.61
CA ILE A 216 14.65 -14.52 -14.38
C ILE A 216 14.38 -15.87 -13.74
N CYS A 217 15.09 -16.93 -14.13
CA CYS A 217 15.00 -18.24 -13.49
C CYS A 217 15.35 -18.15 -11.98
N ALA A 218 16.50 -17.58 -11.63
CA ALA A 218 16.92 -17.44 -10.24
C ALA A 218 15.96 -16.55 -9.42
N ARG A 219 15.47 -15.45 -10.01
CA ARG A 219 14.49 -14.55 -9.39
C ARG A 219 13.15 -15.23 -9.15
N THR A 220 12.63 -15.92 -10.16
CA THR A 220 11.37 -16.68 -10.08
C THR A 220 11.47 -17.73 -8.98
N LEU A 221 12.56 -18.51 -8.93
CA LEU A 221 12.77 -19.51 -7.87
C LEU A 221 12.90 -18.89 -6.48
N LYS A 222 13.56 -17.73 -6.35
CA LYS A 222 13.66 -17.01 -5.06
C LYS A 222 12.28 -16.59 -4.53
N VAL A 223 11.45 -16.07 -5.42
CA VAL A 223 10.05 -15.71 -5.16
C VAL A 223 9.23 -16.93 -4.79
N CYS A 224 9.30 -18.00 -5.59
CA CYS A 224 8.59 -19.26 -5.31
C CYS A 224 8.99 -19.92 -3.98
N ASN A 225 10.18 -19.62 -3.44
CA ASN A 225 10.64 -20.12 -2.13
C ASN A 225 10.49 -19.11 -0.99
N SER A 226 9.79 -17.99 -1.21
CA SER A 226 9.44 -17.03 -0.17
C SER A 226 8.52 -17.69 0.89
N VAL A 227 8.37 -17.03 2.05
CA VAL A 227 7.68 -17.57 3.24
C VAL A 227 6.24 -18.03 2.94
N LEU A 228 5.63 -17.51 1.87
CA LEU A 228 4.29 -17.86 1.37
C LEU A 228 4.17 -19.35 0.95
N TYR A 229 5.22 -19.95 0.38
CA TYR A 229 5.16 -21.30 -0.23
C TYR A 229 6.06 -22.34 0.45
N ALA A 230 7.01 -21.90 1.28
CA ALA A 230 8.09 -22.73 1.83
C ALA A 230 7.67 -23.76 2.90
N LYS A 231 6.38 -23.88 3.25
CA LYS A 231 5.94 -24.70 4.40
C LYS A 231 5.90 -26.22 4.14
N VAL A 232 6.08 -26.71 2.91
CA VAL A 232 5.93 -28.16 2.62
C VAL A 232 7.10 -28.79 1.84
N LYS A 233 7.80 -28.05 0.96
CA LYS A 233 9.05 -28.49 0.28
C LYS A 233 9.71 -27.33 -0.47
N LYS A 234 11.04 -27.35 -0.60
CA LYS A 234 11.81 -26.34 -1.36
C LYS A 234 11.61 -26.55 -2.87
N ILE A 235 11.25 -25.48 -3.60
CA ILE A 235 11.10 -25.49 -5.06
C ILE A 235 12.49 -25.28 -5.69
N ASP A 236 12.91 -26.18 -6.57
CA ASP A 236 14.29 -26.27 -7.06
C ASP A 236 14.41 -26.19 -8.60
N SER A 237 13.29 -26.13 -9.31
CA SER A 237 13.25 -25.97 -10.77
C SER A 237 12.01 -25.21 -11.23
N ILE A 238 12.06 -24.64 -12.43
CA ILE A 238 10.93 -23.92 -13.03
C ILE A 238 9.76 -24.86 -13.32
N ASP A 239 10.02 -26.10 -13.74
CA ASP A 239 8.98 -27.09 -13.98
C ASP A 239 8.31 -27.50 -12.65
N HIS A 240 9.09 -27.65 -11.57
CA HIS A 240 8.54 -27.85 -10.22
C HIS A 240 7.71 -26.64 -9.77
N ALA A 241 8.19 -25.40 -9.99
CA ALA A 241 7.44 -24.19 -9.69
C ALA A 241 6.11 -24.12 -10.44
N LEU A 242 6.12 -24.40 -11.75
CA LEU A 242 4.93 -24.36 -12.60
C LEU A 242 3.89 -25.39 -12.18
N VAL A 243 4.31 -26.62 -11.85
CA VAL A 243 3.41 -27.68 -11.39
C VAL A 243 2.87 -27.38 -9.99
N PHE A 244 3.71 -26.88 -9.08
CA PHE A 244 3.34 -26.65 -7.69
C PHE A 244 2.44 -25.42 -7.51
N LEU A 245 2.75 -24.31 -8.20
CA LEU A 245 2.01 -23.06 -8.11
C LEU A 245 0.84 -22.99 -9.09
N GLY A 246 0.92 -23.74 -10.19
CA GLY A 246 0.02 -23.57 -11.34
C GLY A 246 0.41 -22.36 -12.21
N GLN A 247 -0.25 -22.28 -13.36
CA GLN A 247 0.07 -21.32 -14.42
C GLN A 247 -0.09 -19.84 -13.99
N GLU A 248 -1.24 -19.53 -13.38
CA GLU A 248 -1.59 -18.16 -12.96
C GLU A 248 -0.59 -17.60 -11.93
N LEU A 249 -0.31 -18.36 -10.87
CA LEU A 249 0.56 -17.90 -9.80
C LEU A 249 2.04 -17.86 -10.21
N PHE A 250 2.45 -18.76 -11.11
CA PHE A 250 3.76 -18.72 -11.74
C PHE A 250 3.94 -17.44 -12.57
N ALA A 251 2.96 -17.06 -13.40
CA ALA A 251 3.02 -15.82 -14.17
C ALA A 251 3.16 -14.58 -13.27
N LYS A 252 2.37 -14.50 -12.20
CA LYS A 252 2.46 -13.42 -11.19
C LYS A 252 3.85 -13.36 -10.56
N SER A 253 4.39 -14.52 -10.16
CA SER A 253 5.72 -14.60 -9.55
C SER A 253 6.81 -14.05 -10.47
N VAL A 254 6.74 -14.37 -11.77
CA VAL A 254 7.69 -13.88 -12.77
C VAL A 254 7.60 -12.36 -12.91
N ILE A 255 6.39 -11.81 -13.07
CA ILE A 255 6.18 -10.37 -13.24
C ILE A 255 6.59 -9.61 -11.98
N SER A 256 6.11 -10.02 -10.80
CA SER A 256 6.40 -9.37 -9.52
C SER A 256 7.90 -9.39 -9.21
N SER A 257 8.61 -10.46 -9.58
CA SER A 257 10.07 -10.54 -9.41
C SER A 257 10.84 -9.49 -10.21
N TYR A 258 10.33 -9.10 -11.38
CA TYR A 258 10.96 -8.09 -12.22
C TYR A 258 10.58 -6.67 -11.79
N ILE A 259 9.28 -6.45 -11.52
CA ILE A 259 8.76 -5.15 -11.11
C ILE A 259 9.33 -4.69 -9.76
N LYS A 260 9.65 -5.64 -8.86
CA LYS A 260 10.29 -5.32 -7.59
C LYS A 260 11.55 -4.47 -7.73
N ASP A 261 12.50 -4.85 -8.58
CA ASP A 261 13.73 -4.08 -8.74
C ASP A 261 13.45 -2.70 -9.38
N LEU A 262 12.46 -2.64 -10.27
CA LEU A 262 12.08 -1.41 -10.95
C LEU A 262 11.41 -0.39 -10.01
N LEU A 263 10.65 -0.84 -9.01
CA LEU A 263 9.93 0.04 -8.07
C LEU A 263 10.67 0.25 -6.74
N GLN A 264 11.49 -0.71 -6.29
CA GLN A 264 12.08 -0.70 -4.95
C GLN A 264 13.29 0.25 -4.80
N HIS A 265 13.95 0.62 -5.91
CA HIS A 265 15.16 1.46 -5.87
C HIS A 265 14.90 2.98 -5.90
N HIS A 266 13.63 3.39 -5.80
CA HIS A 266 13.18 4.77 -5.90
C HIS A 266 12.68 5.27 -4.55
N SER A 267 13.46 6.15 -3.89
CA SER A 267 13.21 6.55 -2.50
C SER A 267 13.30 8.07 -2.26
N GLN A 268 13.39 8.88 -3.30
CA GLN A 268 13.57 10.33 -3.13
C GLN A 268 12.39 11.15 -3.62
N GLY A 269 11.43 10.53 -4.30
CA GLY A 269 10.31 11.22 -4.90
C GLY A 269 8.94 10.86 -4.33
N TYR A 270 8.19 10.03 -5.04
CA TYR A 270 6.80 9.66 -4.67
C TYR A 270 6.75 8.76 -3.43
N SER A 271 7.79 7.93 -3.26
CA SER A 271 7.99 7.08 -2.10
C SER A 271 8.16 7.91 -0.82
N LEU A 272 7.22 7.83 0.11
CA LEU A 272 7.33 8.46 1.43
C LEU A 272 8.21 7.64 2.40
N CYS A 273 8.36 6.35 2.12
CA CYS A 273 9.29 5.45 2.78
C CYS A 273 10.04 4.59 1.75
N MET A 274 11.13 3.94 2.16
CA MET A 274 11.94 3.12 1.26
C MET A 274 11.10 1.97 0.69
N GLY A 275 10.95 1.92 -0.64
CA GLY A 275 10.11 0.94 -1.33
C GLY A 275 8.61 1.23 -1.25
N GLY A 276 8.21 2.44 -0.86
CA GLY A 276 6.81 2.86 -0.73
C GLY A 276 5.98 2.63 -1.99
N ILE A 277 6.45 3.09 -3.15
CA ILE A 277 5.82 2.87 -4.47
C ILE A 277 5.63 1.37 -4.76
N TYR A 278 6.63 0.54 -4.44
CA TYR A 278 6.51 -0.91 -4.64
C TYR A 278 5.43 -1.52 -3.74
N HIS A 279 5.38 -1.10 -2.48
CA HIS A 279 4.37 -1.59 -1.54
C HIS A 279 2.96 -1.17 -1.97
N HIS A 280 2.79 0.07 -2.42
CA HIS A 280 1.55 0.57 -3.01
C HIS A 280 1.12 -0.29 -4.20
N ALA A 281 1.97 -0.43 -5.20
CA ALA A 281 1.68 -1.21 -6.42
C ALA A 281 1.31 -2.67 -6.11
N VAL A 282 2.02 -3.34 -5.18
CA VAL A 282 1.68 -4.71 -4.78
C VAL A 282 0.35 -4.77 -4.03
N GLY A 283 0.09 -3.82 -3.13
CA GLY A 283 -1.20 -3.73 -2.43
C GLY A 283 -2.36 -3.53 -3.40
N THR A 284 -2.21 -2.59 -4.35
CA THR A 284 -3.17 -2.33 -5.42
C THR A 284 -3.40 -3.60 -6.24
N ALA A 285 -2.34 -4.27 -6.70
CA ALA A 285 -2.43 -5.55 -7.43
C ALA A 285 -3.25 -6.62 -6.69
N ILE A 286 -3.00 -6.81 -5.40
CA ILE A 286 -3.70 -7.80 -4.56
C ILE A 286 -5.18 -7.44 -4.43
N ILE A 287 -5.50 -6.16 -4.19
CA ILE A 287 -6.89 -5.72 -4.04
C ILE A 287 -7.63 -5.82 -5.37
N THR A 288 -7.04 -5.36 -6.48
CA THR A 288 -7.64 -5.47 -7.82
C THR A 288 -7.93 -6.94 -8.17
N GLU A 289 -7.01 -7.85 -7.85
CA GLU A 289 -7.24 -9.29 -8.02
C GLU A 289 -8.43 -9.80 -7.18
N LYS A 290 -8.49 -9.44 -5.90
CA LYS A 290 -9.59 -9.84 -5.02
C LYS A 290 -10.93 -9.28 -5.51
N LEU A 291 -10.97 -8.05 -6.01
CA LEU A 291 -12.15 -7.46 -6.66
C LEU A 291 -12.55 -8.22 -7.92
N ALA A 292 -11.59 -8.61 -8.76
CA ALA A 292 -11.85 -9.41 -9.95
C ALA A 292 -12.43 -10.79 -9.59
N ARG A 293 -11.92 -11.43 -8.53
CA ARG A 293 -12.49 -12.69 -8.01
C ARG A 293 -13.88 -12.52 -7.41
N LEU A 294 -14.14 -11.41 -6.72
CA LEU A 294 -15.44 -11.14 -6.12
C LEU A 294 -16.52 -10.89 -7.19
N THR A 295 -16.17 -10.12 -8.22
CA THR A 295 -17.10 -9.65 -9.25
C THR A 295 -17.21 -10.61 -10.44
N GLN A 296 -16.19 -11.43 -10.68
CA GLN A 296 -16.08 -12.36 -11.81
C GLN A 296 -16.21 -11.70 -13.19
N ARG A 297 -15.89 -10.39 -13.29
CA ARG A 297 -16.02 -9.62 -14.54
C ARG A 297 -14.74 -9.57 -15.38
N ILE A 298 -13.59 -9.69 -14.73
CA ILE A 298 -12.25 -9.60 -15.33
C ILE A 298 -11.42 -10.77 -14.83
N SER A 299 -10.51 -11.28 -15.67
CA SER A 299 -9.55 -12.31 -15.28
C SER A 299 -8.71 -11.82 -14.07
N PRO A 300 -8.63 -12.60 -12.96
CA PRO A 300 -7.85 -12.20 -11.79
C PRO A 300 -6.36 -11.94 -12.09
N SER A 301 -5.79 -12.66 -13.07
CA SER A 301 -4.41 -12.46 -13.52
C SER A 301 -4.19 -11.10 -14.18
N LEU A 302 -5.14 -10.71 -15.04
CA LEU A 302 -5.09 -9.41 -15.72
C LEU A 302 -5.30 -8.27 -14.74
N ALA A 303 -6.25 -8.43 -13.81
CA ALA A 303 -6.51 -7.50 -12.72
C ALA A 303 -5.28 -7.27 -11.83
N TYR A 304 -4.63 -8.36 -11.38
CA TYR A 304 -3.38 -8.26 -10.62
C TYR A 304 -2.30 -7.50 -11.38
N THR A 305 -2.12 -7.83 -12.67
CA THR A 305 -1.09 -7.23 -13.52
C THR A 305 -1.33 -5.74 -13.74
N ALA A 306 -2.58 -5.33 -13.99
CA ALA A 306 -2.94 -3.93 -14.12
C ALA A 306 -2.70 -3.15 -12.82
N GLY A 307 -3.14 -3.69 -11.68
CA GLY A 307 -2.90 -3.07 -10.38
C GLY A 307 -1.41 -2.96 -10.03
N LEU A 308 -0.58 -3.91 -10.49
CA LEU A 308 0.88 -3.86 -10.26
C LEU A 308 1.59 -2.80 -11.13
N LEU A 309 1.04 -2.49 -12.31
CA LEU A 309 1.67 -1.65 -13.33
C LEU A 309 1.05 -0.26 -13.46
N HIS A 310 -0.07 0.02 -12.80
CA HIS A 310 -0.83 1.28 -12.95
C HIS A 310 0.06 2.53 -12.80
N ASP A 311 0.99 2.49 -11.85
CA ASP A 311 1.87 3.59 -11.48
C ASP A 311 3.27 3.56 -12.10
N ILE A 312 3.47 2.78 -13.15
CA ILE A 312 4.81 2.62 -13.75
C ILE A 312 5.42 3.95 -14.24
N GLY A 313 4.58 4.95 -14.54
CA GLY A 313 5.02 6.30 -14.91
C GLY A 313 5.71 7.05 -13.77
N LYS A 314 5.39 6.75 -12.51
CA LYS A 314 6.04 7.35 -11.34
C LYS A 314 7.53 7.00 -11.28
N VAL A 315 7.94 5.84 -11.79
CA VAL A 315 9.37 5.46 -11.91
C VAL A 315 10.16 6.47 -12.76
N VAL A 316 9.53 7.00 -13.81
CA VAL A 316 10.13 8.01 -14.70
C VAL A 316 10.18 9.36 -13.98
N LEU A 317 9.09 9.73 -13.31
CA LEU A 317 8.91 11.04 -12.69
C LEU A 317 9.58 11.18 -11.31
N ASP A 318 9.92 10.08 -10.64
CA ASP A 318 10.48 10.04 -9.27
C ASP A 318 11.75 10.89 -9.13
N GLN A 319 12.58 10.95 -10.17
CA GLN A 319 13.81 11.75 -10.14
C GLN A 319 13.56 13.28 -10.16
N TYR A 320 12.37 13.71 -10.58
CA TYR A 320 12.00 15.12 -10.70
C TYR A 320 11.11 15.57 -9.53
N ILE A 321 10.23 14.68 -9.06
CA ILE A 321 9.26 14.99 -8.00
C ILE A 321 9.96 15.36 -6.68
N SER A 322 11.14 14.79 -6.37
CA SER A 322 11.90 15.11 -5.14
C SER A 322 12.13 16.61 -4.95
N SER A 323 12.47 17.31 -6.03
CA SER A 323 12.68 18.76 -6.03
C SER A 323 11.39 19.56 -5.87
N ALA A 324 10.24 18.96 -6.20
CA ALA A 324 8.92 19.57 -6.20
C ALA A 324 8.11 19.27 -4.95
N LEU A 325 8.47 18.23 -4.19
CA LEU A 325 7.76 17.72 -3.03
C LEU A 325 7.14 18.81 -2.14
N PRO A 326 7.87 19.88 -1.73
CA PRO A 326 7.32 20.86 -0.81
C PRO A 326 6.22 21.76 -1.41
N LEU A 327 6.20 21.90 -2.74
CA LEU A 327 5.11 22.56 -3.46
C LEU A 327 3.88 21.66 -3.56
N PHE A 328 4.07 20.37 -3.81
CA PHE A 328 2.99 19.38 -3.84
C PHE A 328 2.24 19.33 -2.51
N TYR A 329 2.97 19.17 -1.39
CA TYR A 329 2.35 19.14 -0.06
C TYR A 329 1.54 20.41 0.24
N LYS A 330 2.10 21.59 -0.07
CA LYS A 330 1.41 22.87 0.14
C LYS A 330 0.11 22.98 -0.67
N GLU A 331 0.08 22.43 -1.88
CA GLU A 331 -1.07 22.57 -2.77
C GLU A 331 -2.10 21.45 -2.58
N LEU A 332 -1.69 20.26 -2.13
CA LEU A 332 -2.56 19.19 -1.68
C LEU A 332 -3.47 19.62 -0.52
N GLU A 333 -3.00 20.53 0.35
CA GLU A 333 -3.84 21.16 1.39
C GLU A 333 -5.03 21.95 0.83
N ASN A 334 -5.02 22.32 -0.46
CA ASN A 334 -6.06 23.13 -1.12
C ASN A 334 -6.97 22.32 -2.06
N GLU A 335 -7.04 20.99 -1.88
CA GLU A 335 -7.96 20.09 -2.61
C GLU A 335 -7.80 20.10 -4.13
N VAL A 336 -6.56 20.28 -4.62
CA VAL A 336 -6.27 20.23 -6.05
C VAL A 336 -6.05 18.78 -6.48
N ASP A 337 -6.62 18.41 -7.63
CA ASP A 337 -6.37 17.12 -8.28
C ASP A 337 -4.86 16.86 -8.47
N PHE A 338 -4.41 15.66 -8.08
CA PHE A 338 -3.00 15.31 -8.08
C PHE A 338 -2.39 15.32 -9.49
N LEU A 339 -3.13 14.90 -10.52
CA LEU A 339 -2.66 14.91 -11.90
C LEU A 339 -2.47 16.34 -12.41
N GLU A 340 -3.36 17.26 -12.01
CA GLU A 340 -3.22 18.68 -12.31
C GLU A 340 -2.02 19.31 -11.58
N LEU A 341 -1.72 18.88 -10.36
CA LEU A 341 -0.51 19.28 -9.65
C LEU A 341 0.76 18.80 -10.36
N GLU A 342 0.77 17.54 -10.80
CA GLU A 342 1.88 17.01 -11.60
C GLU A 342 2.07 17.78 -12.90
N LYS A 343 0.99 18.02 -13.65
CA LYS A 343 1.04 18.85 -14.86
C LYS A 343 1.54 20.25 -14.57
N LYS A 344 1.07 20.87 -13.49
CA LYS A 344 1.48 22.22 -13.10
C LYS A 344 2.95 22.29 -12.74
N HIS A 345 3.49 21.31 -12.02
CA HIS A 345 4.88 21.37 -11.52
C HIS A 345 5.86 20.70 -12.47
N LEU A 346 5.52 19.57 -13.05
CA LEU A 346 6.39 18.75 -13.89
C LEU A 346 6.09 18.89 -15.40
N GLY A 347 4.93 19.43 -15.79
CA GLY A 347 4.51 19.53 -17.19
C GLY A 347 3.87 18.26 -17.77
N PHE A 348 3.89 17.18 -16.99
CA PHE A 348 3.34 15.86 -17.30
C PHE A 348 2.74 15.28 -16.03
N ASN A 349 1.74 14.41 -16.16
CA ASN A 349 1.33 13.55 -15.07
C ASN A 349 1.90 12.12 -15.23
N HIS A 350 1.86 11.34 -14.15
CA HIS A 350 2.42 9.98 -14.18
C HIS A 350 1.60 9.03 -15.06
N THR A 351 0.28 9.23 -15.22
CA THR A 351 -0.56 8.35 -16.05
C THR A 351 -0.21 8.47 -17.54
N GLU A 352 0.02 9.69 -18.03
CA GLU A 352 0.46 10.00 -19.40
C GLU A 352 1.85 9.41 -19.68
N VAL A 353 2.77 9.56 -18.74
CA VAL A 353 4.14 9.04 -18.87
C VAL A 353 4.16 7.51 -18.78
N GLY A 354 3.37 6.93 -17.89
CA GLY A 354 3.22 5.48 -17.73
C GLY A 354 2.62 4.84 -18.98
N SER A 355 1.60 5.46 -19.56
CA SER A 355 0.97 4.99 -20.80
C SER A 355 1.96 5.00 -21.98
N GLN A 356 2.69 6.11 -22.18
CA GLN A 356 3.73 6.17 -23.22
C GLN A 356 4.83 5.12 -23.01
N LEU A 357 5.18 4.82 -21.76
CA LEU A 357 6.16 3.79 -21.44
C LEU A 357 5.62 2.39 -21.78
N ALA A 358 4.37 2.12 -21.43
CA ALA A 358 3.68 0.87 -21.71
C ALA A 358 3.53 0.63 -23.23
N GLU A 359 3.18 1.66 -24.01
CA GLU A 359 3.13 1.60 -25.47
C GLU A 359 4.51 1.29 -26.07
N LYS A 360 5.56 1.97 -25.60
CA LYS A 360 6.94 1.73 -26.04
C LYS A 360 7.41 0.30 -25.73
N TRP A 361 6.91 -0.28 -24.64
CA TRP A 361 7.16 -1.67 -24.28
C TRP A 361 6.20 -2.66 -24.95
N SER A 362 5.26 -2.19 -25.78
CA SER A 362 4.27 -3.02 -26.49
C SER A 362 3.39 -3.84 -25.54
N PHE A 363 2.94 -3.21 -24.45
CA PHE A 363 1.93 -3.79 -23.57
C PHE A 363 0.59 -3.99 -24.30
N PRO A 364 -0.24 -4.96 -23.87
CA PRO A 364 -1.64 -5.06 -24.29
C PRO A 364 -2.39 -3.73 -24.15
N GLU A 365 -3.28 -3.42 -25.11
CA GLU A 365 -4.07 -2.18 -25.12
C GLU A 365 -4.88 -2.00 -23.83
N SER A 366 -5.38 -3.08 -23.24
CA SER A 366 -6.10 -3.03 -21.96
C SER A 366 -5.26 -2.48 -20.81
N LEU A 367 -3.97 -2.83 -20.76
CA LEU A 367 -3.04 -2.34 -19.74
C LEU A 367 -2.64 -0.90 -20.01
N VAL A 368 -2.39 -0.54 -21.28
CA VAL A 368 -2.09 0.86 -21.67
C VAL A 368 -3.26 1.79 -21.31
N ASP A 369 -4.49 1.41 -21.66
CA ASP A 369 -5.71 2.17 -21.39
C ASP A 369 -5.98 2.27 -19.88
N THR A 370 -5.75 1.19 -19.12
CA THR A 370 -5.88 1.20 -17.66
C THR A 370 -4.85 2.12 -17.00
N ILE A 371 -3.58 2.05 -17.41
CA ILE A 371 -2.50 2.91 -16.89
C ILE A 371 -2.83 4.39 -17.17
N LEU A 372 -3.34 4.72 -18.36
CA LEU A 372 -3.68 6.11 -18.68
C LEU A 372 -4.84 6.67 -17.84
N ASN A 373 -5.84 5.84 -17.57
CA ASN A 373 -7.16 6.29 -17.10
C ASN A 373 -7.48 5.90 -15.66
N HIS A 374 -6.58 5.29 -14.89
CA HIS A 374 -6.92 4.78 -13.56
C HIS A 374 -7.38 5.84 -12.54
N HIS A 375 -7.02 7.12 -12.69
CA HIS A 375 -7.60 8.21 -11.87
C HIS A 375 -9.00 8.68 -12.32
N TYR A 376 -9.29 8.51 -13.60
CA TYR A 376 -10.53 8.92 -14.25
C TYR A 376 -11.08 7.72 -15.04
N PRO A 377 -11.50 6.65 -14.34
CA PRO A 377 -11.79 5.37 -14.95
C PRO A 377 -12.95 5.42 -15.96
N GLU A 378 -13.76 6.49 -15.94
CA GLU A 378 -14.80 6.77 -16.93
C GLU A 378 -14.28 6.96 -18.36
N ASN A 379 -13.01 7.38 -18.50
CA ASN A 379 -12.36 7.57 -19.80
C ASN A 379 -11.81 6.25 -20.37
N GLY A 380 -11.68 5.21 -19.55
CA GLY A 380 -11.20 3.90 -19.96
C GLY A 380 -12.18 3.23 -20.91
N THR A 381 -11.66 2.74 -22.05
CA THR A 381 -12.46 2.11 -23.10
C THR A 381 -12.15 0.62 -23.28
N GLN A 382 -10.96 0.18 -22.89
CA GLN A 382 -10.51 -1.20 -23.01
C GLN A 382 -10.74 -1.91 -21.68
N HIS A 383 -11.81 -2.71 -21.60
CA HIS A 383 -12.30 -3.32 -20.36
C HIS A 383 -12.57 -2.28 -19.25
N PRO A 384 -13.61 -1.44 -19.37
CA PRO A 384 -13.88 -0.38 -18.40
C PRO A 384 -13.92 -0.87 -16.94
N GLU A 385 -14.42 -2.08 -16.70
CA GLU A 385 -14.44 -2.71 -15.38
C GLU A 385 -13.04 -2.87 -14.77
N LEU A 386 -12.02 -3.19 -15.57
CA LEU A 386 -10.64 -3.31 -15.12
C LEU A 386 -10.11 -1.97 -14.59
N THR A 387 -10.28 -0.90 -15.36
CA THR A 387 -9.86 0.46 -14.97
C THR A 387 -10.55 0.92 -13.69
N HIS A 388 -11.85 0.61 -13.53
CA HIS A 388 -12.59 0.91 -12.30
C HIS A 388 -12.10 0.08 -11.11
N MET A 389 -11.75 -1.20 -11.29
CA MET A 389 -11.17 -2.02 -10.21
C MET A 389 -9.80 -1.50 -9.78
N VAL A 390 -8.96 -1.05 -10.73
CA VAL A 390 -7.66 -0.45 -10.42
C VAL A 390 -7.85 0.85 -9.65
N TYR A 391 -8.74 1.75 -10.11
CA TYR A 391 -9.10 2.97 -9.39
C TYR A 391 -9.50 2.68 -7.93
N ILE A 392 -10.40 1.71 -7.70
CA ILE A 392 -10.88 1.40 -6.35
C ILE A 392 -9.74 0.86 -5.48
N ALA A 393 -8.92 -0.04 -6.03
CA ALA A 393 -7.79 -0.63 -5.32
C ALA A 393 -6.74 0.42 -4.93
N ASP A 394 -6.42 1.32 -5.86
CA ASP A 394 -5.47 2.40 -5.67
C ASP A 394 -5.99 3.42 -4.65
N PHE A 395 -7.29 3.77 -4.71
CA PHE A 395 -7.94 4.63 -3.71
C PHE A 395 -7.80 4.06 -2.30
N LEU A 396 -8.04 2.75 -2.15
CA LEU A 396 -7.94 2.08 -0.87
C LEU A 396 -6.50 2.09 -0.35
N MET A 397 -5.52 1.78 -1.20
CA MET A 397 -4.11 1.81 -0.80
C MET A 397 -3.67 3.23 -0.41
N SER A 398 -4.01 4.23 -1.21
CA SER A 398 -3.70 5.64 -0.94
C SER A 398 -4.32 6.15 0.36
N LYS A 399 -5.57 5.76 0.67
CA LYS A 399 -6.29 6.24 1.86
C LYS A 399 -5.91 5.51 3.16
N PHE A 400 -5.73 4.19 3.11
CA PHE A 400 -5.61 3.33 4.30
C PHE A 400 -4.18 2.89 4.61
N HIS A 401 -3.26 3.01 3.66
CA HIS A 401 -1.82 2.89 3.87
C HIS A 401 -1.11 4.24 3.71
N ALA A 402 -1.73 5.29 4.26
CA ALA A 402 -1.16 6.64 4.30
C ALA A 402 0.28 6.59 4.87
N GLY A 403 1.24 7.09 4.10
CA GLY A 403 2.66 7.06 4.46
C GLY A 403 3.54 6.10 3.63
N LEU A 404 2.95 5.33 2.70
CA LEU A 404 3.73 4.63 1.67
C LEU A 404 4.02 5.54 0.47
N GLU A 405 3.04 6.34 0.07
CA GLU A 405 3.07 7.14 -1.15
C GLU A 405 2.40 8.52 -0.97
N LEU A 406 2.81 9.49 -1.80
CA LEU A 406 2.44 10.90 -1.73
C LEU A 406 1.01 11.22 -2.23
N GLU A 407 0.38 10.28 -2.93
CA GLU A 407 -0.80 10.57 -3.75
C GLU A 407 -2.11 10.77 -2.97
N HIS A 408 -2.97 11.64 -3.51
CA HIS A 408 -4.38 11.75 -3.15
C HIS A 408 -5.29 11.60 -4.37
N MET A 409 -6.21 10.65 -4.30
CA MET A 409 -7.14 10.29 -5.37
C MET A 409 -8.43 11.12 -5.32
N ASN A 410 -8.93 11.52 -6.50
CA ASN A 410 -10.22 12.18 -6.64
C ASN A 410 -11.37 11.20 -6.34
N THR A 411 -12.22 11.51 -5.36
CA THR A 411 -13.36 10.67 -4.94
C THR A 411 -14.69 11.06 -5.57
N ASP A 412 -14.72 11.98 -6.53
CA ASP A 412 -15.92 12.28 -7.29
C ASP A 412 -16.43 11.00 -7.97
N ASN A 413 -17.75 10.90 -8.11
CA ASN A 413 -18.40 9.75 -8.74
C ASN A 413 -18.06 8.40 -8.08
N PHE A 414 -17.57 8.36 -6.84
CA PHE A 414 -17.18 7.11 -6.17
C PHE A 414 -18.29 6.06 -6.15
N VAL A 415 -19.53 6.51 -5.92
CA VAL A 415 -20.71 5.63 -5.92
C VAL A 415 -20.90 4.94 -7.28
N SER A 416 -20.89 5.71 -8.37
CA SER A 416 -21.07 5.15 -9.72
C SER A 416 -19.89 4.29 -10.14
N ARG A 417 -18.68 4.57 -9.65
CA ARG A 417 -17.49 3.76 -9.89
C ARG A 417 -17.61 2.35 -9.26
N PHE A 418 -18.20 2.24 -8.07
CA PHE A 418 -18.52 0.96 -7.43
C PHE A 418 -19.59 0.19 -8.21
N GLU A 419 -20.66 0.88 -8.60
CA GLU A 419 -21.76 0.28 -9.36
C GLU A 419 -21.29 -0.26 -10.71
N LYS A 420 -20.31 0.40 -11.35
CA LYS A 420 -19.74 -0.02 -12.63
C LYS A 420 -19.14 -1.43 -12.57
N ILE A 421 -18.51 -1.80 -11.46
CA ILE A 421 -17.95 -3.15 -11.24
C ILE A 421 -18.94 -4.12 -10.60
N GLY A 422 -20.19 -3.69 -10.38
CA GLY A 422 -21.27 -4.52 -9.83
C GLY A 422 -21.29 -4.59 -8.31
N LEU A 423 -20.66 -3.64 -7.62
CA LEU A 423 -20.65 -3.56 -6.16
C LEU A 423 -21.47 -2.35 -5.69
N SER A 424 -22.01 -2.45 -4.47
CA SER A 424 -22.69 -1.34 -3.80
C SER A 424 -21.73 -0.63 -2.85
N VAL A 425 -21.91 0.67 -2.65
CA VAL A 425 -21.19 1.44 -1.62
C VAL A 425 -21.42 0.90 -0.21
N SER A 426 -22.54 0.21 0.04
CA SER A 426 -22.76 -0.48 1.31
C SER A 426 -21.71 -1.57 1.59
N GLN A 427 -21.11 -2.14 0.54
CA GLN A 427 -20.04 -3.14 0.62
C GLN A 427 -18.65 -2.50 0.74
N PHE A 428 -18.56 -1.17 0.85
CA PHE A 428 -17.28 -0.48 0.96
C PHE A 428 -16.46 -1.02 2.13
N GLN A 429 -17.06 -1.22 3.30
CA GLN A 429 -16.37 -1.77 4.47
C GLN A 429 -15.83 -3.19 4.19
N ASP A 430 -16.61 -4.04 3.50
CA ASP A 430 -16.17 -5.39 3.10
C ASP A 430 -14.97 -5.35 2.14
N ILE A 431 -14.90 -4.32 1.31
CA ILE A 431 -13.83 -4.14 0.32
C ILE A 431 -12.56 -3.59 1.00
N VAL A 432 -12.69 -2.74 2.03
CA VAL A 432 -11.55 -2.30 2.85
C VAL A 432 -10.88 -3.50 3.53
N ASP A 433 -11.62 -4.55 3.87
CA ASP A 433 -11.06 -5.80 4.43
C ASP A 433 -10.14 -6.56 3.43
N LEU A 434 -10.20 -6.23 2.14
CA LEU A 434 -9.34 -6.82 1.11
C LEU A 434 -7.89 -6.31 1.20
N ILE A 435 -7.66 -5.19 1.89
CA ILE A 435 -6.34 -4.59 2.08
C ILE A 435 -5.41 -5.56 2.84
N PRO A 436 -4.21 -5.89 2.34
CA PRO A 436 -3.31 -6.84 3.01
C PRO A 436 -2.68 -6.22 4.27
N ALA A 437 -2.67 -6.91 5.43
CA ALA A 437 -2.00 -6.38 6.64
C ALA A 437 -0.48 -6.29 6.49
N ASN A 438 0.11 -7.24 5.75
CA ASN A 438 1.54 -7.25 5.52
C ASN A 438 1.85 -7.48 4.04
N ILE A 439 2.06 -6.38 3.32
CA ILE A 439 2.39 -6.38 1.90
C ILE A 439 3.69 -7.18 1.63
N SER A 440 4.64 -7.17 2.57
CA SER A 440 5.91 -7.89 2.43
C SER A 440 5.78 -9.41 2.51
N GLU A 441 4.75 -9.90 3.21
CA GLU A 441 4.42 -11.33 3.32
C GLU A 441 3.32 -11.76 2.35
N SER A 442 2.56 -10.82 1.79
CA SER A 442 1.46 -11.06 0.85
C SER A 442 1.89 -10.95 -0.62
N SER A 443 3.07 -10.39 -0.89
CA SER A 443 3.69 -10.40 -2.22
C SER A 443 4.17 -11.83 -2.54
N PRO A 444 3.90 -12.37 -3.73
CA PRO A 444 4.43 -13.66 -4.18
C PRO A 444 5.94 -13.80 -3.92
#